data_AF-A0A7V9ED82-F1
#
_entry.id   AF-A0A7V9ED82-F1
#
_cell.length_a   1.000
_cell.length_b   1.000
_cell.length_c   1.000
_cell.angle_alpha   90.00
_cell.angle_beta   90.00
_cell.angle_gamma   90.00
#
_symmetry.space_group_name_H-M   'P 1'
#
loop_
_entity.id
_entity.type
_entity.pdbx_description
1 polymer ?
#
loop_
_entity_poly.entity_id
_entity_poly.type
_entity_poly.pdbx_seq_one_letter_code
_entity_poly.pdbx_strand_id
1 'polypeptide(L)'
;MGQTDGTNVARVGALLLGLGYLAAGLVGFVTTGFTGFVEDTSEQLLGLDLNIFHNLVHLTIGAGLLVASQVRDVTITQGTLIGVGLFYVLAAVLGFIDYLQIISVNYGLAVDNFFHLATGSVALLFGLLGARQQNKSLRSTRGPGGVAAAGPSPIEERRAQWDTGGQQNYREGTY
;
A
#
# COMPACT_ATOMS: atom_id res chain seq x y z
N MET A 1 -14.94 -24.80 -6.29
CA MET A 1 -13.50 -24.95 -6.02
C MET A 1 -12.88 -23.57 -6.17
N GLY A 2 -12.42 -22.96 -5.07
CA GLY A 2 -11.89 -21.60 -5.08
C GLY A 2 -10.57 -21.55 -5.82
N GLN A 3 -10.48 -20.73 -6.86
CA GLN A 3 -9.22 -20.39 -7.51
C GLN A 3 -8.31 -19.79 -6.42
N THR A 4 -7.21 -20.46 -6.10
CA THR A 4 -6.21 -19.90 -5.19
C THR A 4 -5.46 -18.83 -5.95
N ASP A 5 -6.06 -17.64 -6.01
CA ASP A 5 -5.37 -16.42 -6.38
C ASP A 5 -4.17 -16.33 -5.42
N GLY A 6 -2.95 -16.45 -5.95
CA GLY A 6 -1.74 -16.38 -5.14
C GLY A 6 -1.80 -15.14 -4.23
N THR A 7 -1.57 -15.33 -2.93
CA THR A 7 -1.70 -14.26 -1.94
C THR A 7 -0.89 -13.04 -2.37
N ASN A 8 -1.55 -11.89 -2.51
CA ASN A 8 -0.88 -10.65 -2.89
C ASN A 8 0.15 -10.26 -1.81
N VAL A 9 1.38 -9.91 -2.23
CA VAL A 9 2.48 -9.64 -1.29
C VAL A 9 2.19 -8.47 -0.36
N ALA A 10 1.36 -7.50 -0.75
CA ALA A 10 0.94 -6.41 0.12
C ALA A 10 0.22 -6.93 1.39
N ARG A 11 -0.57 -8.01 1.29
CA ARG A 11 -1.22 -8.60 2.46
C ARG A 11 -0.22 -9.22 3.43
N VAL A 12 0.78 -9.91 2.90
CA VAL A 12 1.85 -10.51 3.70
C VAL A 12 2.66 -9.41 4.38
N GLY A 13 3.05 -8.37 3.64
CA GLY A 13 3.77 -7.22 4.18
C GLY A 13 2.99 -6.52 5.29
N ALA A 14 1.71 -6.23 5.06
CA ALA A 14 0.85 -5.61 6.06
C ALA A 14 0.68 -6.48 7.32
N LEU A 15 0.53 -7.80 7.16
CA LEU A 15 0.43 -8.71 8.30
C LEU A 15 1.73 -8.73 9.13
N LEU A 16 2.88 -8.93 8.48
CA LEU A 16 4.17 -9.05 9.17
C LEU A 16 4.57 -7.75 9.86
N LEU A 17 4.46 -6.61 9.16
CA LEU A 17 4.75 -5.31 9.75
C LEU A 17 3.73 -4.97 10.84
N GLY A 18 2.45 -5.27 10.63
CA GLY A 18 1.40 -5.06 11.61
C GLY A 18 1.65 -5.80 12.92
N LEU A 19 1.98 -7.10 12.84
CA LEU A 19 2.37 -7.91 14.01
C LEU A 19 3.62 -7.36 14.70
N GLY A 20 4.64 -7.00 13.92
CA GLY A 20 5.89 -6.45 14.45
C GLY A 20 5.67 -5.16 15.25
N TYR A 21 4.94 -4.20 14.68
CA TYR A 21 4.66 -2.93 15.35
C TYR A 21 3.71 -3.05 16.54
N LEU A 22 2.73 -3.96 16.47
CA LEU A 22 1.87 -4.24 17.61
C LEU A 22 2.69 -4.84 18.77
N ALA A 23 3.57 -5.80 18.48
CA ALA A 23 4.46 -6.39 19.48
C ALA A 23 5.42 -5.35 20.06
N ALA A 24 6.04 -4.51 19.23
CA ALA A 24 6.93 -3.45 19.67
C ALA A 24 6.22 -2.46 20.60
N GLY A 25 5.02 -1.99 20.24
CA GLY A 25 4.25 -1.08 21.10
C GLY A 25 3.85 -1.71 22.44
N LEU A 26 3.42 -2.98 22.44
CA LEU A 26 3.09 -3.70 23.68
C LEU A 26 4.30 -3.89 24.59
N VAL A 27 5.44 -4.32 24.05
CA VAL A 27 6.69 -4.49 24.81
C VAL A 27 7.19 -3.13 25.31
N GLY A 28 7.06 -2.08 24.51
CA GLY A 28 7.40 -0.73 24.90
C GLY A 28 6.59 -0.27 26.12
N PHE A 29 5.28 -0.50 26.14
CA PHE A 29 4.44 -0.20 27.33
C PHE A 29 4.83 -0.97 28.59
N VAL A 30 5.20 -2.25 28.43
CA VAL A 30 5.70 -3.06 29.55
C VAL A 30 7.02 -2.50 30.09
N THR A 31 7.83 -1.88 29.21
CA THR A 31 9.12 -1.28 29.57
C THR A 31 8.94 0.07 30.24
N THR A 32 8.25 1.02 29.58
CA THR A 32 8.08 2.41 30.05
C THR A 32 7.13 2.58 31.24
N GLY A 33 6.24 1.62 31.47
CA GLY A 33 5.10 1.80 32.36
C GLY A 33 4.13 2.89 31.84
N PHE A 34 3.51 3.64 32.76
CA PHE A 34 2.45 4.63 32.45
C PHE A 34 2.75 6.07 32.97
N THR A 35 4.02 6.37 33.25
CA THR A 35 4.50 7.70 33.66
C THR A 35 5.39 8.30 32.58
N GLY A 36 5.43 9.63 32.42
CA GLY A 36 6.25 10.29 31.39
C GLY A 36 5.69 10.12 29.97
N PHE A 37 4.58 10.81 29.65
CA PHE A 37 3.81 10.55 28.41
C PHE A 37 4.55 10.96 27.13
N VAL A 38 5.19 12.13 27.17
CA VAL A 38 5.99 12.71 26.07
C VAL A 38 7.43 12.98 26.48
N GLU A 39 7.79 12.70 27.73
CA GLU A 39 9.14 12.95 28.22
C GLU A 39 10.10 11.96 27.55
N ASP A 40 11.26 12.46 27.12
CA ASP A 40 12.39 11.60 26.77
C ASP A 40 12.86 10.90 28.03
N THR A 41 12.38 9.67 28.22
CA THR A 41 12.85 8.84 29.32
C THR A 41 14.23 8.29 28.95
N SER A 42 15.11 8.12 29.93
CA SER A 42 16.38 7.40 29.71
C SER A 42 16.17 5.88 29.53
N GLU A 43 14.93 5.44 29.31
CA GLU A 43 14.60 4.03 29.15
C GLU A 43 14.69 3.63 27.68
N GLN A 44 15.52 2.62 27.43
CA GLN A 44 15.79 2.13 26.08
C GLN A 44 15.41 0.66 25.96
N LEU A 45 14.77 0.30 24.84
CA LEU A 45 14.60 -1.08 24.40
C LEU A 45 15.46 -1.31 23.16
N LEU A 46 16.54 -2.10 23.29
CA LEU A 46 17.49 -2.37 22.20
C LEU A 46 18.16 -1.11 21.60
N GLY A 47 18.30 -0.04 22.38
CA GLY A 47 18.83 1.25 21.91
C GLY A 47 17.79 2.14 21.21
N LEU A 48 16.51 1.79 21.31
CA LEU A 48 15.38 2.63 20.91
C LEU A 48 14.89 3.37 22.14
N ASP A 49 14.88 4.69 22.08
CA ASP A 49 14.32 5.52 23.14
C ASP A 49 12.80 5.42 23.11
N LEU A 50 12.20 5.26 24.30
CA LEU A 50 10.78 4.99 24.44
C LEU A 50 10.11 6.09 25.25
N ASN A 51 8.93 6.47 24.79
CA ASN A 51 7.93 7.13 25.62
C ASN A 51 6.55 6.55 25.32
N ILE A 52 5.57 6.87 26.17
CA ILE A 52 4.21 6.33 26.01
C ILE A 52 3.62 6.71 24.65
N PHE A 53 3.88 7.93 24.20
CA PHE A 53 3.36 8.42 22.93
C PHE A 53 3.93 7.62 21.74
N HIS A 54 5.21 7.27 21.75
CA HIS A 54 5.85 6.40 20.75
C HIS A 54 5.18 5.02 20.70
N ASN A 55 4.93 4.42 21.87
CA ASN A 55 4.27 3.12 21.98
C ASN A 55 2.85 3.17 21.42
N LEU A 56 2.11 4.25 21.66
CA LEU A 56 0.78 4.46 21.06
C LEU A 56 0.84 4.59 19.53
N VAL A 57 1.84 5.30 18.99
CA VAL A 57 2.04 5.39 17.54
C VAL A 57 2.29 4.00 16.96
N HIS A 58 3.18 3.21 17.57
CA HIS A 58 3.44 1.82 17.14
C HIS A 58 2.20 0.93 17.21
N LEU A 59 1.43 0.97 18.30
CA LEU A 59 0.19 0.20 18.40
C LEU A 59 -0.83 0.61 17.35
N THR A 60 -0.98 1.91 17.10
CA THR A 60 -1.94 2.45 16.12
C THR A 60 -1.57 2.01 14.70
N ILE A 61 -0.29 2.16 14.32
CA ILE A 61 0.21 1.71 13.02
C ILE A 61 0.08 0.19 12.90
N GLY A 62 0.47 -0.57 13.93
CA GLY A 62 0.40 -2.02 13.96
C GLY A 62 -1.02 -2.54 13.77
N ALA A 63 -1.97 -2.01 14.54
CA ALA A 63 -3.38 -2.36 14.43
C ALA A 63 -3.96 -1.98 13.06
N GLY A 64 -3.63 -0.78 12.54
CA GLY A 64 -4.07 -0.34 11.21
C GLY A 64 -3.59 -1.27 10.10
N LEU A 65 -2.33 -1.71 10.14
CA LEU A 65 -1.77 -2.67 9.19
C LEU A 65 -2.39 -4.06 9.33
N LEU A 66 -2.64 -4.54 10.55
CA LEU A 66 -3.34 -5.80 10.78
C LEU A 66 -4.74 -5.78 10.18
N VAL A 67 -5.51 -4.72 10.42
CA VAL A 67 -6.83 -4.53 9.81
C VAL A 67 -6.70 -4.51 8.29
N ALA A 68 -5.79 -3.71 7.75
CA ALA A 68 -5.57 -3.60 6.31
C ALA A 68 -5.17 -4.93 5.65
N SER A 69 -4.48 -5.83 6.36
CA SER A 69 -4.13 -7.16 5.86
C SER A 69 -5.35 -8.05 5.57
N GLN A 70 -6.46 -7.81 6.28
CA GLN A 70 -7.70 -8.60 6.22
C GLN A 70 -8.78 -7.98 5.31
N VAL A 71 -8.64 -6.72 4.92
CA VAL A 71 -9.61 -6.02 4.07
C VAL A 71 -9.74 -6.70 2.69
N ARG A 72 -10.95 -6.86 2.16
CA ARG A 72 -11.19 -7.56 0.88
C ARG A 72 -10.54 -6.86 -0.33
N ASP A 73 -10.65 -5.55 -0.41
CA ASP A 73 -9.99 -4.76 -1.45
C ASP A 73 -8.49 -4.61 -1.14
N VAL A 74 -7.65 -5.25 -1.95
CA VAL A 74 -6.20 -5.22 -1.79
C VAL A 74 -5.60 -3.85 -2.09
N THR A 75 -6.30 -2.99 -2.83
CA THR A 75 -5.88 -1.62 -3.12
C THR A 75 -5.79 -0.80 -1.83
N ILE A 76 -6.70 -1.06 -0.88
CA ILE A 76 -6.67 -0.46 0.46
C ILE A 76 -5.39 -0.91 1.18
N THR A 77 -5.08 -2.20 1.19
CA THR A 77 -3.84 -2.72 1.81
C THR A 77 -2.58 -2.08 1.22
N GLN A 78 -2.53 -1.93 -0.11
CA GLN A 78 -1.40 -1.30 -0.81
C GLN A 78 -1.27 0.18 -0.44
N GLY A 79 -2.37 0.92 -0.46
CA GLY A 79 -2.41 2.33 -0.08
C GLY A 79 -2.00 2.53 1.37
N THR A 80 -2.46 1.69 2.30
CA THR A 80 -2.06 1.74 3.71
C THR A 80 -0.56 1.51 3.86
N LEU A 81 0.01 0.49 3.20
CA LEU A 81 1.45 0.23 3.24
C LEU A 81 2.27 1.40 2.68
N ILE A 82 1.81 2.02 1.59
CA ILE A 82 2.48 3.18 1.02
C ILE A 82 2.42 4.36 2.00
N GLY A 83 1.25 4.64 2.57
CA GLY A 83 1.05 5.71 3.55
C GLY A 83 1.93 5.54 4.79
N VAL A 84 1.93 4.34 5.39
CA VAL A 84 2.80 4.00 6.53
C VAL A 84 4.27 4.07 6.15
N GLY A 85 4.63 3.61 4.95
CA GLY A 85 5.98 3.68 4.45
C GLY A 85 6.50 5.11 4.32
N LEU A 86 5.70 6.00 3.74
CA LEU A 86 6.00 7.44 3.66
C LEU A 86 6.08 8.08 5.04
N PHE A 87 5.15 7.72 5.95
CA PHE A 87 5.16 8.20 7.32
C PHE A 87 6.47 7.87 8.04
N TYR A 88 6.95 6.64 7.97
CA TYR A 88 8.20 6.26 8.63
C TYR A 88 9.46 6.78 7.95
N VAL A 89 9.48 6.90 6.63
CA VAL A 89 10.58 7.58 5.94
C VAL A 89 10.65 9.05 6.36
N LEU A 90 9.50 9.73 6.43
CA LEU A 90 9.44 11.11 6.91
C LEU A 90 9.87 11.20 8.39
N ALA A 91 9.42 10.27 9.23
CA ALA A 91 9.82 10.21 10.63
C ALA A 91 11.35 10.08 10.78
N ALA A 92 11.97 9.17 10.02
CA ALA A 92 13.42 9.02 10.02
C ALA A 92 14.13 10.31 9.58
N VAL A 93 13.67 10.93 8.48
CA VAL A 93 14.25 12.20 7.99
C VAL A 93 14.19 13.28 9.06
N LEU A 94 13.02 13.47 9.68
CA LEU A 94 12.83 14.47 10.74
C LEU A 94 13.63 14.15 12.00
N GLY A 95 13.79 12.88 12.36
CA GLY A 95 14.63 12.44 13.46
C GLY A 95 16.11 12.72 13.23
N PHE A 96 16.63 12.45 12.02
CA PHE A 96 18.00 12.79 11.65
C PHE A 96 18.31 14.29 11.80
N ILE A 97 17.31 15.17 11.72
CA ILE A 97 17.45 16.62 11.82
C ILE A 97 16.90 17.24 13.13
N ASP A 98 16.62 16.42 14.14
CA ASP A 98 16.20 16.83 15.51
C ASP A 98 14.79 17.43 15.66
N TYR A 99 13.83 17.00 14.84
CA TYR A 99 12.47 17.54 14.85
C TYR A 99 11.40 16.61 15.45
N LEU A 100 11.77 15.46 16.03
CA LEU A 100 10.81 14.46 16.54
C LEU A 100 11.03 13.98 17.99
N GLN A 101 11.70 14.79 18.81
CA GLN A 101 11.91 14.50 20.24
C GLN A 101 10.58 14.26 21.01
N ILE A 102 9.45 14.84 20.58
CA ILE A 102 8.14 14.61 21.22
C ILE A 102 7.68 13.14 21.19
N ILE A 103 8.18 12.33 20.24
CA ILE A 103 7.98 10.89 20.17
C ILE A 103 9.26 10.13 20.54
N SER A 104 10.22 10.72 21.25
CA SER A 104 11.49 10.08 21.59
C SER A 104 12.27 9.55 20.39
N VAL A 105 12.17 10.27 19.27
CA VAL A 105 13.03 10.02 18.12
C VAL A 105 14.24 10.91 18.24
N ASN A 106 15.37 10.29 18.59
CA ASN A 106 16.58 11.00 18.99
C ASN A 106 17.39 11.49 17.79
N TYR A 107 18.16 12.55 18.01
CA TYR A 107 18.94 13.20 16.97
C TYR A 107 20.04 12.31 16.36
N GLY A 108 20.33 12.53 15.08
CA GLY A 108 21.52 12.00 14.43
C GLY A 108 21.44 10.49 14.16
N LEU A 109 22.51 9.75 14.46
CA LEU A 109 22.64 8.33 14.11
C LEU A 109 21.96 7.39 15.12
N ALA A 110 20.90 7.86 15.79
CA ALA A 110 20.12 7.05 16.70
C ALA A 110 19.49 5.85 15.97
N VAL A 111 19.44 4.71 16.67
CA VAL A 111 19.10 3.40 16.09
C VAL A 111 17.66 3.39 15.56
N ASP A 112 16.78 4.09 16.24
CA ASP A 112 15.38 4.32 15.88
C ASP A 112 15.23 4.97 14.50
N ASN A 113 16.03 5.98 14.14
CA ASN A 113 15.97 6.61 12.81
C ASN A 113 16.23 5.60 11.69
N PHE A 114 17.22 4.72 11.87
CA PHE A 114 17.52 3.66 10.91
C PHE A 114 16.42 2.61 10.86
N PHE A 115 15.85 2.24 12.01
CA PHE A 115 14.72 1.32 12.07
C PHE A 115 13.52 1.88 11.31
N HIS A 116 13.13 3.13 11.55
CA HIS A 116 12.05 3.81 10.82
C HIS A 116 12.33 3.87 9.32
N LEU A 117 13.55 4.21 8.90
CA LEU A 117 13.91 4.27 7.49
C LEU A 117 13.81 2.89 6.84
N ALA A 118 14.30 1.85 7.51
CA ALA A 118 14.30 0.48 7.00
C ALA A 118 12.88 -0.07 6.89
N THR A 119 12.07 0.01 7.95
CA THR A 119 10.69 -0.48 7.94
C THR A 119 9.80 0.33 7.00
N GLY A 120 9.99 1.65 6.93
CA GLY A 120 9.31 2.52 5.99
C GLY A 120 9.59 2.12 4.54
N SER A 121 10.86 1.84 4.24
CA SER A 121 11.30 1.37 2.92
C SER A 121 10.74 -0.01 2.58
N VAL A 122 10.69 -0.93 3.54
CA VAL A 122 10.06 -2.26 3.37
C VAL A 122 8.56 -2.11 3.11
N ALA A 123 7.85 -1.27 3.86
CA ALA A 123 6.42 -1.02 3.66
C ALA A 123 6.12 -0.46 2.26
N LEU A 124 6.90 0.53 1.81
CA LEU A 124 6.84 1.07 0.44
C LEU A 124 7.05 -0.04 -0.59
N LEU A 125 8.07 -0.88 -0.40
CA LEU A 125 8.36 -2.00 -1.31
C LEU A 125 7.16 -2.93 -1.43
N PHE A 126 6.60 -3.40 -0.31
CA PHE A 126 5.47 -4.33 -0.33
C PHE A 126 4.21 -3.71 -0.94
N GLY A 127 3.93 -2.43 -0.65
CA GLY A 127 2.80 -1.72 -1.25
C GLY A 127 2.93 -1.60 -2.77
N LEU A 128 4.11 -1.16 -3.26
CA LEU A 128 4.37 -0.99 -4.69
C LEU A 128 4.44 -2.33 -5.43
N LEU A 129 5.05 -3.36 -4.84
CA LEU A 129 5.09 -4.70 -5.42
C LEU A 129 3.69 -5.33 -5.49
N GLY A 130 2.86 -5.14 -4.46
CA GLY A 130 1.48 -5.59 -4.45
C GLY A 130 0.64 -4.95 -5.56
N ALA A 131 0.79 -3.64 -5.76
CA ALA A 131 0.13 -2.91 -6.85
C ALA A 131 0.59 -3.41 -8.23
N ARG A 132 1.90 -3.68 -8.39
CA ARG A 132 2.44 -4.28 -9.63
C ARG A 132 1.88 -5.68 -9.90
N GLN A 133 1.72 -6.51 -8.86
CA GLN A 133 1.13 -7.85 -8.99
C GLN A 133 -0.31 -7.77 -9.48
N GLN A 134 -1.14 -6.93 -8.86
CA GLN A 134 -2.54 -6.74 -9.26
C GLN A 134 -2.66 -6.27 -10.72
N ASN A 135 -1.84 -5.30 -11.13
CA ASN A 135 -1.81 -4.81 -12.51
C ASN A 135 -1.44 -5.89 -13.53
N LYS A 136 -0.50 -6.79 -13.21
CA LYS A 136 -0.15 -7.92 -14.07
C LYS A 136 -1.33 -8.90 -14.21
N SER A 137 -2.01 -9.23 -13.11
CA SER A 137 -3.18 -10.11 -13.13
C SER A 137 -4.31 -9.53 -13.99
N LEU A 138 -4.62 -8.24 -13.84
CA LEU A 138 -5.62 -7.54 -14.65
C LEU A 138 -5.28 -7.48 -16.15
N ARG A 139 -4.00 -7.39 -16.50
CA ARG A 139 -3.55 -7.46 -17.90
C ARG A 139 -3.64 -8.87 -18.47
N SER A 140 -3.28 -9.88 -17.67
CA SER A 140 -3.39 -11.28 -18.08
C SER A 140 -4.84 -11.69 -18.35
N THR A 141 -5.78 -11.23 -17.54
CA THR A 141 -7.22 -11.50 -17.76
C THR A 141 -7.79 -10.76 -18.97
N ARG A 142 -7.23 -9.61 -19.35
CA ARG A 142 -7.60 -8.93 -20.61
C ARG A 142 -7.01 -9.58 -21.87
N GLY A 143 -5.89 -10.30 -21.76
CA GLY A 143 -5.22 -10.95 -22.90
C GLY A 143 -4.63 -9.99 -23.95
N PRO A 144 -3.69 -10.44 -24.81
CA PRO A 144 -3.15 -9.63 -25.91
C PRO A 144 -4.20 -9.21 -26.97
N GLY A 145 -5.37 -9.85 -26.96
CA GLY A 145 -6.52 -9.53 -27.80
C GLY A 145 -7.66 -8.80 -27.06
N GLY A 146 -7.36 -8.14 -25.93
CA GLY A 146 -8.32 -7.40 -25.11
C GLY A 146 -8.69 -6.00 -25.63
N VAL A 147 -8.40 -5.70 -26.90
CA VAL A 147 -9.37 -4.93 -27.67
C VAL A 147 -10.47 -5.94 -27.87
N ALA A 148 -11.54 -5.87 -27.07
CA ALA A 148 -12.74 -6.62 -27.38
C ALA A 148 -12.93 -6.58 -28.90
N ALA A 149 -13.46 -7.64 -29.49
CA ALA A 149 -14.31 -7.45 -30.65
C ALA A 149 -15.45 -6.51 -30.19
N ALA A 150 -15.14 -5.22 -30.01
CA ALA A 150 -16.07 -4.17 -30.28
C ALA A 150 -16.52 -4.56 -31.67
N GLY A 151 -17.80 -4.93 -31.79
CA GLY A 151 -18.42 -4.95 -33.09
C GLY A 151 -18.04 -3.68 -33.84
N PRO A 152 -18.16 -3.70 -35.17
CA PRO A 152 -17.79 -2.57 -36.00
C PRO A 152 -18.22 -1.28 -35.30
N SER A 153 -17.26 -0.36 -35.09
CA SER A 153 -17.54 0.93 -34.48
C SER A 153 -18.80 1.55 -35.13
N PRO A 154 -19.53 2.46 -34.47
CA PRO A 154 -20.70 3.10 -35.09
C PRO A 154 -20.41 3.72 -36.48
N ILE A 155 -19.13 3.99 -36.77
CA ILE A 155 -18.64 4.43 -38.09
C ILE A 155 -18.51 3.25 -39.07
N GLU A 156 -17.94 2.12 -38.65
CA GLU A 156 -17.84 0.90 -39.47
C GLU A 156 -19.21 0.27 -39.74
N GLU A 157 -20.13 0.32 -38.78
CA GLU A 157 -21.50 -0.17 -38.94
C GLU A 157 -22.30 0.72 -39.92
N ARG A 158 -22.15 2.04 -39.80
CA ARG A 158 -22.72 2.98 -40.79
C ARG A 158 -22.09 2.83 -42.18
N ARG A 159 -20.77 2.58 -42.25
CA ARG A 159 -20.08 2.35 -43.52
C ARG A 159 -20.59 1.08 -44.20
N ALA A 160 -20.73 -0.02 -43.44
CA ALA A 160 -21.30 -1.26 -43.94
C ALA A 160 -22.74 -1.07 -44.44
N GLN A 161 -23.58 -0.32 -43.70
CA GLN A 161 -24.93 0.04 -44.14
C GLN A 161 -24.93 0.87 -45.44
N TRP A 162 -23.97 1.79 -45.60
CA TRP A 162 -23.83 2.61 -46.80
C TRP A 162 -23.42 1.79 -48.02
N ASP A 163 -22.51 0.83 -47.83
CA ASP A 163 -22.04 -0.06 -48.89
C ASP A 163 -23.15 -1.04 -49.31
N THR A 164 -23.95 -1.56 -48.37
CA THR A 164 -25.08 -2.44 -48.70
C THR A 164 -26.30 -1.69 -49.25
N GLY A 165 -26.61 -0.50 -48.72
CA GLY A 165 -27.75 0.32 -49.15
C GLY A 165 -27.49 1.04 -50.47
N GLY A 166 -26.23 1.42 -50.74
CA GLY A 166 -25.82 1.99 -52.03
C GLY A 166 -25.87 0.96 -53.17
N GLN A 167 -25.56 -0.30 -52.89
CA GLN A 167 -25.64 -1.41 -53.86
C GLN A 167 -27.08 -1.77 -54.26
N GLN A 168 -28.06 -1.63 -53.36
CA GLN A 168 -29.46 -1.91 -53.68
C GLN A 168 -30.07 -0.80 -54.56
N ASN A 169 -29.78 0.47 -54.26
CA ASN A 169 -30.28 1.59 -55.05
C ASN A 169 -29.71 1.62 -56.49
N TYR A 170 -28.50 1.09 -56.72
CA TYR A 170 -27.91 1.01 -58.06
C TYR A 170 -28.52 -0.11 -58.93
N ARG A 171 -29.17 -1.11 -58.32
CA ARG A 171 -29.81 -2.23 -59.03
C ARG A 171 -31.27 -1.95 -59.42
N GLU A 172 -31.95 -1.08 -58.71
CA GLU A 172 -33.36 -0.72 -59.00
C GLU A 172 -33.50 0.52 -59.91
N GLY A 173 -32.40 1.22 -60.19
CA GLY A 173 -32.36 2.43 -61.03
C GLY A 173 -32.04 2.19 -62.51
N THR A 174 -32.50 1.10 -63.11
CA THR A 174 -32.48 0.93 -64.58
C THR A 174 -33.90 1.04 -65.13
N TYR A 175 -34.27 2.24 -65.55
CA TYR A 175 -35.38 2.51 -66.47
C TYR A 175 -34.83 2.73 -67.86
#